data_AF-A0A4P9YA64-F1
#
_entry.id   AF-A0A4P9YA64-F1
#
_cell.length_a   1.000
_cell.length_b   1.000
_cell.length_c   1.000
_cell.angle_alpha   90.00
_cell.angle_beta   90.00
_cell.angle_gamma   90.00
#
_symmetry.space_group_name_H-M   'P 1'
#
loop_
_entity.id
_entity.type
_entity.pdbx_description
1 polymer ?
#
loop_
_entity_poly.entity_id
_entity_poly.type
_entity_poly.pdbx_seq_one_letter_code
_entity_poly.pdbx_strand_id
1 'polypeptide(L)'
;YEAVLTILNIQADNSLRVMAINILGRFLTNKDNNIRYVALNTLTKTIDIDNNAVQRHRNIIIECLRDADISIKRRALELAFALINENTIRVLARELLLFLEVADNEFKASMVSKICQSADKYSPNTRWYIDTVLRTFSIAGDFAKEEAIFNLLKTIGHAKEIQAYATCQFFQTMQSGNLQV
;
A
#
# COMPACT_ATOMS: atom_id res chain seq x y z
N TYR A 1 -14.30 12.90 -19.65
CA TYR A 1 -12.93 12.71 -19.15
C TYR A 1 -12.15 14.03 -19.21
N GLU A 2 -11.96 14.62 -20.39
CA GLU A 2 -11.21 15.89 -20.56
C GLU A 2 -11.65 17.04 -19.64
N ALA A 3 -12.96 17.25 -19.44
CA ALA A 3 -13.46 18.27 -18.51
C ALA A 3 -12.97 18.08 -17.06
N VAL A 4 -12.81 16.83 -16.61
CA VAL A 4 -12.28 16.50 -15.27
C VAL A 4 -10.80 16.90 -15.17
N LEU A 5 -10.01 16.62 -16.20
CA LEU A 5 -8.60 17.02 -16.24
C LEU A 5 -8.44 18.54 -16.23
N THR A 6 -9.28 19.26 -16.99
CA THR A 6 -9.25 20.72 -16.99
C THR A 6 -9.53 21.28 -15.59
N ILE A 7 -10.56 20.78 -14.89
CA ILE A 7 -10.91 21.22 -13.53
C ILE A 7 -9.75 20.98 -12.54
N LEU A 8 -9.03 19.88 -12.68
CA LEU A 8 -7.92 19.52 -11.79
C LEU A 8 -6.64 20.33 -12.06
N ASN A 9 -6.43 20.80 -13.29
CA ASN A 9 -5.22 21.53 -13.69
C ASN A 9 -5.33 23.05 -13.51
N ILE A 10 -6.54 23.61 -13.49
CA ILE A 10 -6.73 25.04 -13.21
C ILE A 10 -6.82 25.27 -11.69
N GLN A 11 -6.62 26.51 -11.23
CA GLN A 11 -6.97 26.91 -9.86
C GLN A 11 -8.50 26.97 -9.68
N ALA A 12 -9.19 25.84 -9.86
CA ALA A 12 -10.63 25.73 -9.69
C ALA A 12 -10.99 25.83 -8.21
N ASP A 13 -12.23 26.24 -7.93
CA ASP A 13 -12.82 26.22 -6.61
C ASP A 13 -12.77 24.83 -5.98
N ASN A 14 -12.59 24.78 -4.66
CA ASN A 14 -12.44 23.53 -3.91
C ASN A 14 -13.65 22.58 -4.12
N SER A 15 -14.86 23.13 -4.21
CA SER A 15 -16.09 22.36 -4.48
C SER A 15 -16.06 21.64 -5.83
N LEU A 16 -15.52 22.28 -6.87
CA LEU A 16 -15.37 21.69 -8.21
C LEU A 16 -14.32 20.58 -8.22
N ARG A 17 -13.21 20.74 -7.48
CA ARG A 17 -12.18 19.69 -7.35
C ARG A 17 -12.73 18.44 -6.65
N VAL A 18 -13.44 18.63 -5.53
CA VAL A 18 -14.10 17.51 -4.83
C VAL A 18 -15.13 16.83 -5.73
N MET A 19 -15.91 17.59 -6.51
CA MET A 19 -16.84 17.02 -7.47
C MET A 19 -16.12 16.21 -8.55
N ALA A 20 -15.02 16.72 -9.11
CA ALA A 20 -14.19 16.03 -10.09
C ALA A 20 -13.63 14.71 -9.54
N ILE A 21 -13.11 14.71 -8.30
CA ILE A 21 -12.61 13.49 -7.63
C ILE A 21 -13.75 12.49 -7.41
N ASN A 22 -14.94 12.94 -7.04
CA ASN A 22 -16.11 12.06 -6.89
C ASN A 22 -16.59 11.47 -8.23
N ILE A 23 -16.39 12.17 -9.34
CA ILE A 23 -16.64 11.61 -10.68
C ILE A 23 -15.59 10.54 -10.99
N LEU A 24 -14.31 10.79 -10.71
CA LEU A 24 -13.24 9.81 -10.89
C LEU A 24 -13.45 8.56 -10.01
N GLY A 25 -13.89 8.72 -8.76
CA GLY A 25 -14.24 7.61 -7.88
C GLY A 25 -15.34 6.72 -8.47
N ARG A 26 -16.36 7.31 -9.11
CA ARG A 26 -17.41 6.57 -9.85
C ARG A 26 -16.88 5.86 -11.09
N PHE A 27 -15.83 6.39 -11.72
CA PHE A 27 -15.21 5.73 -12.88
C PHE A 27 -14.46 4.44 -12.49
N LEU A 28 -14.08 4.26 -11.22
CA LEU A 28 -13.42 3.04 -10.75
C LEU A 28 -14.32 1.80 -10.81
N THR A 29 -15.64 1.95 -10.76
CA THR A 29 -16.60 0.85 -10.87
C THR A 29 -17.15 0.67 -12.29
N ASN A 30 -16.57 1.35 -13.28
CA ASN A 30 -16.99 1.23 -14.66
C ASN A 30 -16.63 -0.15 -15.24
N LYS A 31 -17.44 -0.68 -16.15
CA LYS A 31 -17.17 -1.95 -16.84
C LYS A 31 -15.98 -1.87 -17.80
N ASP A 32 -15.67 -0.70 -18.33
CA ASP A 32 -14.55 -0.49 -19.25
C ASP A 32 -13.23 -0.34 -18.48
N ASN A 33 -12.28 -1.25 -18.75
CA ASN A 33 -10.94 -1.22 -18.16
C ASN A 33 -10.20 0.08 -18.48
N ASN A 34 -10.36 0.65 -19.67
CA ASN A 34 -9.68 1.89 -20.04
C ASN A 34 -10.16 3.06 -19.16
N ILE A 35 -11.45 3.12 -18.86
CA ILE A 35 -12.02 4.15 -17.98
C ILE A 35 -11.47 3.99 -16.55
N ARG A 36 -11.44 2.76 -16.05
CA ARG A 36 -10.89 2.47 -14.72
C ARG A 36 -9.39 2.79 -14.63
N TYR A 37 -8.62 2.41 -15.64
CA TYR A 37 -7.19 2.69 -15.73
C TYR A 37 -6.92 4.19 -15.66
N VAL A 38 -7.63 4.94 -16.50
CA VAL A 38 -7.53 6.39 -16.59
C VAL A 38 -7.93 7.04 -15.27
N ALA A 39 -8.97 6.54 -14.61
CA ALA A 39 -9.40 7.03 -13.30
C ALA A 39 -8.33 6.81 -12.22
N LEU A 40 -7.76 5.60 -12.11
CA LEU A 40 -6.69 5.29 -11.15
C LEU A 40 -5.45 6.18 -11.39
N ASN A 41 -5.03 6.30 -12.65
CA ASN A 41 -3.88 7.13 -13.02
C ASN A 41 -4.12 8.61 -12.72
N THR A 42 -5.34 9.10 -12.96
CA THR A 42 -5.69 10.50 -12.67
C THR A 42 -5.79 10.74 -11.17
N LEU A 43 -6.43 9.84 -10.42
CA LEU A 43 -6.54 9.93 -8.97
C LEU A 43 -5.17 10.00 -8.29
N THR A 44 -4.22 9.21 -8.77
CA THR A 44 -2.82 9.21 -8.28
C THR A 44 -2.18 10.59 -8.39
N LYS A 45 -2.40 11.31 -9.50
CA LYS A 45 -1.87 12.67 -9.69
C LYS A 45 -2.58 13.73 -8.84
N THR A 46 -3.79 13.45 -8.38
CA THR A 46 -4.61 14.40 -7.60
C THR A 46 -4.46 14.28 -6.10
N ILE A 47 -3.71 13.28 -5.61
CA ILE A 47 -3.49 13.07 -4.18
C ILE A 47 -2.87 14.31 -3.52
N ASP A 48 -1.93 14.96 -4.20
CA ASP A 48 -1.26 16.17 -3.71
C ASP A 48 -2.18 17.40 -3.72
N ILE A 49 -3.30 17.34 -4.44
CA ILE A 49 -4.28 18.41 -4.54
C ILE A 49 -5.33 18.29 -3.42
N ASP A 50 -5.93 17.11 -3.26
CA ASP A 50 -6.91 16.83 -2.20
C ASP A 50 -6.89 15.35 -1.79
N ASN A 51 -5.95 15.01 -0.91
CA ASN A 51 -5.80 13.66 -0.35
C ASN A 51 -7.10 13.18 0.32
N ASN A 52 -7.78 14.07 1.07
CA ASN A 52 -8.96 13.71 1.85
C ASN A 52 -10.12 13.26 0.96
N ALA A 53 -10.33 13.92 -0.18
CA ALA A 53 -11.35 13.50 -1.15
C ALA A 53 -11.01 12.14 -1.78
N VAL A 54 -9.75 11.90 -2.14
CA VAL A 54 -9.33 10.61 -2.72
C VAL A 54 -9.47 9.46 -1.70
N GLN A 55 -9.12 9.69 -0.43
CA GLN A 55 -9.23 8.71 0.64
C GLN A 55 -10.65 8.15 0.84
N ARG A 56 -11.70 8.93 0.50
CA ARG A 56 -13.09 8.46 0.57
C ARG A 56 -13.38 7.29 -0.37
N HIS A 57 -12.60 7.18 -1.45
CA HIS A 57 -12.74 6.12 -2.46
C HIS A 57 -11.77 4.94 -2.22
N ARG A 58 -11.03 4.95 -1.10
CA ARG A 58 -10.00 3.94 -0.77
C ARG A 58 -10.49 2.50 -0.84
N ASN A 59 -11.71 2.22 -0.39
CA ASN A 59 -12.25 0.86 -0.41
C ASN A 59 -12.37 0.33 -1.84
N ILE A 60 -12.87 1.14 -2.77
CA ILE A 60 -12.98 0.78 -4.19
C ILE A 60 -11.58 0.62 -4.81
N ILE A 61 -10.62 1.47 -4.42
CA ILE A 61 -9.24 1.37 -4.89
C ILE A 61 -8.58 0.06 -4.44
N ILE A 62 -8.81 -0.38 -3.19
CA ILE A 62 -8.32 -1.68 -2.69
C ILE A 62 -8.98 -2.82 -3.46
N GLU A 63 -10.28 -2.74 -3.77
CA GLU A 63 -10.98 -3.76 -4.56
C GLU A 63 -10.34 -3.95 -5.94
N CYS A 64 -9.86 -2.88 -6.57
CA CYS A 64 -9.13 -2.94 -7.84
C CYS A 64 -7.81 -3.73 -7.79
N LEU A 65 -7.24 -4.01 -6.60
CA LEU A 65 -6.08 -4.92 -6.47
C LEU A 65 -6.43 -6.37 -6.86
N ARG A 66 -7.71 -6.72 -6.79
CA ARG A 66 -8.23 -8.06 -7.14
C ARG A 66 -8.77 -8.12 -8.57
N ASP A 67 -8.53 -7.09 -9.38
CA ASP A 67 -9.01 -7.04 -10.75
C ASP A 67 -8.39 -8.13 -11.64
N ALA A 68 -9.04 -8.54 -12.72
CA ALA A 68 -8.47 -9.50 -13.66
C ALA A 68 -7.35 -8.89 -14.51
N ASP A 69 -7.40 -7.58 -14.77
CA ASP A 69 -6.46 -6.86 -15.62
C ASP A 69 -5.22 -6.42 -14.83
N ILE A 70 -4.05 -6.88 -15.26
CA ILE A 70 -2.76 -6.60 -14.61
C ILE A 70 -2.42 -5.10 -14.60
N SER A 71 -2.86 -4.35 -15.62
CA SER A 71 -2.64 -2.91 -15.73
C SER A 71 -3.46 -2.16 -14.67
N ILE A 72 -4.67 -2.64 -14.38
CA ILE A 72 -5.51 -2.11 -13.30
C ILE A 72 -4.90 -2.42 -11.95
N LYS A 73 -4.48 -3.67 -11.70
CA LYS A 73 -3.79 -4.04 -10.45
C LYS A 73 -2.58 -3.15 -10.18
N ARG A 74 -1.75 -2.93 -11.20
CA ARG A 74 -0.53 -2.10 -11.09
C ARG A 74 -0.85 -0.66 -10.70
N ARG A 75 -1.83 -0.03 -11.37
CA ARG A 75 -2.25 1.34 -11.04
C ARG A 75 -2.94 1.45 -9.68
N ALA A 76 -3.76 0.45 -9.32
CA ALA A 76 -4.39 0.38 -8.01
C ALA A 76 -3.34 0.23 -6.90
N LEU A 77 -2.29 -0.57 -7.12
CA LEU A 77 -1.20 -0.76 -6.18
C LEU A 77 -0.39 0.53 -5.97
N GLU A 78 -0.04 1.23 -7.05
CA GLU A 78 0.62 2.54 -6.98
C GLU A 78 -0.20 3.54 -6.16
N LEU A 79 -1.50 3.65 -6.45
CA LEU A 79 -2.42 4.52 -5.73
C LEU A 79 -2.58 4.10 -4.26
N ALA A 80 -2.72 2.81 -3.97
CA ALA A 80 -2.87 2.29 -2.62
C ALA A 80 -1.68 2.65 -1.72
N PHE A 81 -0.44 2.52 -2.22
CA PHE A 81 0.75 2.97 -1.49
C PHE A 81 0.75 4.48 -1.26
N ALA A 82 0.32 5.26 -2.25
CA ALA A 82 0.27 6.72 -2.12
C ALA A 82 -0.82 7.22 -1.14
N LEU A 83 -1.81 6.37 -0.81
CA LEU A 83 -2.82 6.64 0.21
C LEU A 83 -2.38 6.30 1.64
N ILE A 84 -1.19 5.73 1.82
CA ILE A 84 -0.69 5.39 3.16
C ILE A 84 -0.27 6.66 3.91
N ASN A 85 -0.78 6.79 5.12
CA ASN A 85 -0.37 7.77 6.12
C ASN A 85 -0.52 7.14 7.53
N GLU A 86 -0.20 7.90 8.57
CA GLU A 86 -0.25 7.46 9.97
C GLU A 86 -1.63 6.89 10.38
N ASN A 87 -2.71 7.40 9.80
CA ASN A 87 -4.08 6.99 10.12
C ASN A 87 -4.53 5.75 9.30
N THR A 88 -3.98 5.57 8.10
CA THR A 88 -4.43 4.53 7.16
C THR A 88 -3.53 3.30 7.11
N ILE A 89 -2.28 3.42 7.59
CA ILE A 89 -1.23 2.40 7.52
C ILE A 89 -1.69 1.02 8.00
N ARG A 90 -2.40 0.92 9.14
CA ARG A 90 -2.83 -0.37 9.69
C ARG A 90 -3.78 -1.12 8.76
N VAL A 91 -4.72 -0.40 8.16
CA VAL A 91 -5.73 -0.98 7.27
C VAL A 91 -5.10 -1.32 5.93
N LEU A 92 -4.35 -0.38 5.35
CA LEU A 92 -3.75 -0.57 4.03
C LEU A 92 -2.67 -1.65 4.04
N ALA A 93 -1.79 -1.69 5.05
CA ALA A 93 -0.76 -2.72 5.14
C ALA A 93 -1.37 -4.12 5.22
N ARG A 94 -2.49 -4.30 5.93
CA ARG A 94 -3.20 -5.59 5.98
C ARG A 94 -3.68 -6.03 4.61
N GLU A 95 -4.36 -5.16 3.87
CA GLU A 95 -4.86 -5.49 2.53
C GLU A 95 -3.72 -5.72 1.52
N LEU A 96 -2.62 -4.97 1.65
CA LEU A 96 -1.41 -5.16 0.83
C LEU A 96 -0.70 -6.48 1.13
N LEU A 97 -0.64 -6.91 2.39
CA LEU A 97 -0.11 -8.22 2.77
C LEU A 97 -0.97 -9.36 2.22
N LEU A 98 -2.30 -9.23 2.28
CA LEU A 98 -3.21 -10.21 1.65
C LEU A 98 -3.00 -10.28 0.13
N PHE A 99 -2.79 -9.14 -0.52
CA PHE A 99 -2.47 -9.13 -1.94
C PHE A 99 -1.09 -9.76 -2.22
N LEU A 100 -0.10 -9.53 -1.36
CA LEU A 100 1.26 -10.07 -1.51
C LEU A 100 1.29 -11.61 -1.52
N GLU A 101 0.41 -12.27 -0.78
CA GLU A 101 0.30 -13.74 -0.73
C GLU A 101 -0.06 -14.35 -2.08
N VAL A 102 -0.86 -13.65 -2.89
CA VAL A 102 -1.37 -14.13 -4.18
C VAL A 102 -0.78 -13.38 -5.38
N ALA A 103 0.09 -12.40 -5.13
CA ALA A 103 0.67 -11.56 -6.18
C ALA A 103 1.72 -12.31 -7.01
N ASP A 104 1.79 -11.97 -8.29
CA ASP A 104 2.84 -12.45 -9.18
C ASP A 104 4.22 -11.91 -8.76
N ASN A 105 5.28 -12.67 -9.07
CA ASN A 105 6.65 -12.32 -8.68
C ASN A 105 7.09 -10.93 -9.20
N GLU A 106 6.50 -10.44 -10.30
CA GLU A 106 6.78 -9.09 -10.81
C GLU A 106 6.37 -7.96 -9.84
N PHE A 107 5.37 -8.20 -8.98
CA PHE A 107 4.93 -7.23 -7.98
C PHE A 107 5.67 -7.38 -6.65
N LYS A 108 6.03 -8.61 -6.27
CA LYS A 108 6.54 -8.94 -4.93
C LYS A 108 7.73 -8.07 -4.51
N ALA A 109 8.74 -7.91 -5.37
CA ALA A 109 9.92 -7.10 -5.07
C ALA A 109 9.60 -5.64 -4.76
N SER A 110 8.74 -5.01 -5.58
CA SER A 110 8.32 -3.63 -5.35
C SER A 110 7.47 -3.50 -4.10
N MET A 111 6.57 -4.46 -3.88
CA MET A 111 5.67 -4.49 -2.73
C MET A 111 6.42 -4.62 -1.41
N VAL A 112 7.32 -5.60 -1.28
CA VAL A 112 8.12 -5.81 -0.07
C VAL A 112 8.88 -4.53 0.29
N SER A 113 9.56 -3.93 -0.70
CA SER A 113 10.29 -2.67 -0.49
C SER A 113 9.36 -1.54 -0.02
N LYS A 114 8.20 -1.36 -0.65
CA LYS A 114 7.27 -0.27 -0.31
C LYS A 114 6.52 -0.50 1.00
N ILE A 115 6.19 -1.75 1.35
CA ILE A 115 5.59 -2.10 2.64
C ILE A 115 6.56 -1.80 3.77
N CYS A 116 7.82 -2.22 3.66
CA CYS A 116 8.84 -1.92 4.67
C CYS A 116 9.05 -0.41 4.83
N GLN A 117 9.23 0.33 3.73
CA GLN A 117 9.37 1.79 3.77
C GLN A 117 8.15 2.48 4.40
N SER A 118 6.95 2.01 4.10
CA SER A 118 5.71 2.55 4.69
C SER A 118 5.63 2.24 6.18
N ALA A 119 6.06 1.05 6.61
CA ALA A 119 6.11 0.67 8.02
C ALA A 119 7.18 1.48 8.77
N ASP A 120 8.36 1.68 8.19
CA ASP A 120 9.43 2.51 8.78
C ASP A 120 8.93 3.93 9.04
N LYS A 121 8.16 4.50 8.11
CA LYS A 121 7.71 5.90 8.17
C LYS A 121 6.46 6.12 9.01
N TYR A 122 5.48 5.21 8.95
CA TYR A 122 4.14 5.44 9.50
C TYR A 122 3.76 4.46 10.61
N SER A 123 4.67 3.60 11.06
CA SER A 123 4.33 2.63 12.11
C SER A 123 3.84 3.34 13.40
N PRO A 124 2.72 2.88 13.98
CA PRO A 124 2.15 3.49 15.18
C PRO A 124 2.87 3.07 16.46
N ASN A 125 3.58 1.94 16.45
CA ASN A 125 4.45 1.47 17.52
C ASN A 125 5.40 0.38 17.02
N THR A 126 6.47 0.14 17.78
CA THR A 126 7.52 -0.83 17.46
C THR A 126 7.02 -2.27 17.33
N ARG A 127 6.03 -2.67 18.14
CA ARG A 127 5.46 -4.02 18.06
C ARG A 127 4.78 -4.26 16.71
N TRP A 128 3.90 -3.33 16.31
CA TRP A 128 3.21 -3.40 15.03
C TRP A 128 4.19 -3.38 13.85
N TYR A 129 5.26 -2.57 13.95
CA TYR A 129 6.32 -2.56 12.95
C TYR A 129 6.96 -3.94 12.79
N ILE A 130 7.43 -4.54 13.89
CA ILE A 130 8.08 -5.87 13.88
C ILE A 130 7.13 -6.91 13.31
N ASP A 131 5.88 -6.96 13.76
CA ASP A 131 4.88 -7.92 13.29
C ASP A 131 4.64 -7.80 11.78
N THR A 132 4.53 -6.56 11.27
CA THR A 132 4.27 -6.28 9.86
C THR A 132 5.45 -6.63 8.97
N VAL A 133 6.67 -6.24 9.36
CA VAL A 133 7.88 -6.53 8.59
C VAL A 133 8.20 -8.03 8.61
N LEU A 134 8.08 -8.69 9.76
CA LEU A 134 8.22 -10.15 9.88
C LEU A 134 7.21 -10.88 8.99
N ARG A 135 5.94 -10.46 9.01
CA ARG A 135 4.92 -11.06 8.14
C ARG A 135 5.26 -10.87 6.67
N THR A 136 5.77 -9.70 6.28
CA THR A 136 6.23 -9.42 4.92
C THR A 136 7.32 -10.39 4.49
N PHE A 137 8.34 -10.59 5.33
CA PHE A 137 9.44 -11.52 5.06
C PHE A 137 9.01 -12.99 5.07
N SER A 138 8.00 -13.34 5.86
CA SER A 138 7.43 -14.69 5.86
C SER A 138 6.70 -15.03 4.56
N ILE A 139 6.20 -14.03 3.83
CA ILE A 139 5.43 -14.24 2.59
C ILE A 139 6.36 -14.15 1.37
N ALA A 140 7.31 -13.21 1.38
CA ALA A 140 8.14 -12.87 0.22
C ALA A 140 9.58 -12.50 0.62
N GLY A 141 10.18 -13.29 1.52
CA GLY A 141 11.53 -13.08 2.05
C GLY A 141 12.62 -13.01 0.98
N ASP A 142 12.53 -13.84 -0.06
CA ASP A 142 13.48 -13.86 -1.19
C ASP A 142 13.62 -12.52 -1.91
N PHE A 143 12.61 -11.65 -1.78
CA PHE A 143 12.57 -10.33 -2.40
C PHE A 143 12.93 -9.20 -1.44
N ALA A 144 13.24 -9.52 -0.19
CA ALA A 144 13.63 -8.54 0.81
C ALA A 144 15.04 -8.00 0.53
N LYS A 145 15.17 -6.67 0.58
CA LYS A 145 16.48 -6.01 0.47
C LYS A 145 17.21 -6.09 1.80
N GLU A 146 18.53 -6.21 1.75
CA GLU A 146 19.40 -6.21 2.94
C GLU A 146 19.15 -5.01 3.87
N GLU A 147 18.88 -3.83 3.29
CA GLU A 147 18.54 -2.62 4.06
C GLU A 147 17.32 -2.80 4.95
N ALA A 148 16.27 -3.48 4.46
CA ALA A 148 15.06 -3.72 5.25
C ALA A 148 15.33 -4.71 6.39
N ILE A 149 16.16 -5.72 6.15
CA ILE A 149 16.60 -6.68 7.16
C ILE A 149 17.43 -5.96 8.24
N PHE A 150 18.37 -5.11 7.81
CA PHE A 150 19.20 -4.31 8.71
C PHE A 150 18.36 -3.37 9.58
N ASN A 151 17.38 -2.67 9.01
CA ASN A 151 16.48 -1.79 9.76
C ASN A 151 15.65 -2.55 10.80
N LEU A 152 15.18 -3.76 10.46
CA LEU A 152 14.48 -4.63 11.41
C LEU A 152 15.40 -5.01 12.57
N LEU A 153 16.60 -5.51 12.29
CA LEU A 153 17.58 -5.92 13.30
C LEU A 153 18.00 -4.75 14.20
N LYS A 154 18.24 -3.58 13.61
CA LYS A 154 18.56 -2.34 14.35
C LYS A 154 17.43 -1.95 15.30
N THR A 155 16.18 -2.02 14.84
CA THR A 155 15.00 -1.69 15.65
C THR A 155 14.86 -2.64 16.85
N ILE A 156 15.05 -3.95 16.63
CA ILE A 156 15.03 -4.95 17.71
C ILE A 156 16.20 -4.75 18.67
N GLY A 157 17.39 -4.45 18.16
CA GLY A 157 18.58 -4.18 18.96
C GLY A 157 18.40 -3.00 19.92
N HIS A 158 17.70 -1.95 19.49
CA HIS A 158 17.40 -0.79 20.35
C HIS A 158 16.21 -1.01 21.30
N ALA A 159 15.22 -1.80 20.91
CA ALA A 159 14.00 -2.03 21.68
C ALA A 159 14.14 -3.19 22.67
N LYS A 160 14.97 -3.02 23.73
CA LYS A 160 15.27 -4.06 24.73
C LYS A 160 14.03 -4.74 25.33
N GLU A 161 12.95 -4.00 25.56
CA GLU A 161 11.70 -4.53 26.12
C GLU A 161 10.96 -5.49 25.17
N ILE A 162 11.19 -5.34 23.86
CA ILE A 162 10.49 -6.11 22.82
C ILE A 162 11.38 -7.25 22.30
N GLN A 163 12.67 -7.32 22.68
CA GLN A 163 13.61 -8.36 22.21
C GLN A 163 13.12 -9.78 22.51
N ALA A 164 12.59 -10.02 23.71
CA ALA A 164 12.04 -11.33 24.07
C ALA A 164 10.86 -11.71 23.16
N TYR A 165 9.94 -10.75 22.93
CA TYR A 165 8.81 -10.93 22.03
C TYR A 165 9.26 -11.18 20.59
N ALA A 166 10.15 -10.34 20.06
CA ALA A 166 10.68 -10.46 18.71
C ALA A 166 11.33 -11.84 18.51
N THR A 167 12.21 -12.25 19.43
CA THR A 167 12.91 -13.54 19.37
C THR A 167 11.93 -14.72 19.36
N CYS A 168 10.91 -14.70 20.22
CA CYS A 168 9.84 -15.70 20.20
C CYS A 168 9.10 -15.71 18.85
N GLN A 169 8.77 -14.54 18.32
CA GLN A 169 8.05 -14.43 17.05
C GLN A 169 8.90 -14.92 15.86
N PHE A 170 10.19 -14.60 15.82
CA PHE A 170 11.12 -15.16 14.84
C PHE A 170 11.16 -16.68 14.92
N PHE A 171 11.31 -17.23 16.13
CA PHE A 171 11.37 -18.67 16.34
C PHE A 171 10.09 -19.38 15.88
N GLN A 172 8.92 -18.84 16.21
CA GLN A 172 7.63 -19.36 15.75
C GLN A 172 7.52 -19.30 14.22
N THR A 173 7.95 -18.20 13.62
CA THR A 173 7.93 -18.01 12.17
C THR A 173 8.84 -19.03 11.48
N MET A 174 10.03 -19.28 12.03
CA MET A 174 10.96 -20.31 11.53
C MET A 174 10.40 -21.72 11.70
N GLN A 175 9.81 -22.05 12.86
CA GLN A 175 9.19 -23.37 13.09
C GLN A 175 8.03 -23.65 12.15
N SER A 176 7.27 -22.61 11.78
CA SER A 176 6.13 -22.75 10.86
C SER A 176 6.53 -22.97 9.40
N GLY A 177 7.83 -23.02 9.06
CA GLY A 177 8.31 -23.29 7.71
C GLY A 177 8.12 -22.13 6.71
N ASN A 178 7.74 -20.94 7.19
CA ASN A 178 7.44 -19.77 6.36
C ASN A 178 8.64 -18.86 6.09
N LEU A 179 9.83 -19.20 6.60
CA LEU A 179 11.09 -18.55 6.21
C LEU A 179 11.87 -19.57 5.39
N GLN A 180 11.72 -19.52 4.07
CA GLN A 180 12.72 -20.10 3.19
C GLN A 180 13.87 -19.09 3.18
N VAL A 181 14.98 -19.48 3.82
CA VAL A 181 16.26 -18.75 3.79
C VAL A 181 17.11 -19.36 2.68
#